data_AF-N4U4J5-F1
#
_entry.id   AF-N4U4J5-F1
#
_cell.length_a   1.000
_cell.length_b   1.000
_cell.length_c   1.000
_cell.angle_alpha   90.00
_cell.angle_beta   90.00
_cell.angle_gamma   90.00
#
_symmetry.space_group_name_H-M   'P 1'
#
loop_
_entity.id
_entity.type
_entity.pdbx_description
1 polymer ?
#
loop_
_entity_poly.entity_id
_entity_poly.type
_entity_poly.pdbx_seq_one_letter_code
_entity_poly.pdbx_strand_id
1 'polypeptide(L)' 'GLDWLKHFDKYTINRSVGSYRLLILDGHESHHLTDFEAYCKEKNIIPLYMPPHSSHLLQPLDIGCFGPLKRAYGREI' A
#
# COMPACT_ATOMS: atom_id res chain seq x y z
N GLY A 1 -0.18 6.33 -9.54
CA GLY A 1 -0.30 4.93 -9.08
C GLY A 1 0.75 4.02 -9.69
N LEU A 2 0.78 3.88 -11.02
CA LEU A 2 1.58 2.86 -11.70
C LEU A 2 3.10 2.97 -11.48
N ASP A 3 3.69 4.18 -11.53
CA ASP A 3 5.14 4.32 -11.32
C ASP A 3 5.56 3.97 -9.89
N TRP A 4 4.70 4.28 -8.91
CA TRP A 4 4.89 3.83 -7.54
C TRP A 4 4.80 2.30 -7.44
N LEU A 5 3.85 1.67 -8.12
CA LEU A 5 3.73 0.21 -8.15
C LEU A 5 4.97 -0.47 -8.78
N LYS A 6 5.51 0.09 -9.87
CA LYS A 6 6.76 -0.39 -10.49
C LYS A 6 7.94 -0.26 -9.53
N HIS A 7 8.02 0.84 -8.79
CA HIS A 7 9.03 1.03 -7.76
C HIS A 7 8.86 0.00 -6.63
N PHE A 8 7.65 -0.15 -6.10
CA PHE A 8 7.32 -1.15 -5.09
C PHE A 8 7.70 -2.56 -5.54
N ASP A 9 7.33 -2.95 -6.76
CA ASP A 9 7.67 -4.25 -7.34
C ASP A 9 9.20 -4.47 -7.35
N LYS A 10 9.94 -3.51 -7.92
CA LYS A 10 11.41 -3.56 -8.02
C LYS A 10 12.10 -3.82 -6.68
N TYR A 11 11.62 -3.21 -5.59
CA TYR A 11 12.26 -3.32 -4.27
C TYR A 11 11.70 -4.43 -3.37
N THR A 12 10.57 -5.02 -3.74
CA THR A 12 9.93 -6.09 -2.95
C THR A 12 10.01 -7.47 -3.58
N ILE A 13 10.30 -7.58 -4.89
CA ILE A 13 10.35 -8.86 -5.60
C ILE A 13 11.31 -9.88 -4.95
N ASN A 14 12.49 -9.43 -4.54
CA ASN A 14 13.50 -10.28 -3.89
C ASN A 14 13.16 -10.64 -2.43
N ARG A 15 12.10 -10.05 -1.87
CA ARG A 15 11.62 -10.30 -0.50
C ARG A 15 10.36 -11.18 -0.48
N SER A 16 9.86 -11.57 -1.66
CA SER A 16 8.65 -12.39 -1.78
C SER A 16 8.92 -13.83 -1.39
N VAL A 17 8.04 -14.41 -0.58
CA VAL A 17 8.01 -15.85 -0.30
C VAL A 17 6.82 -16.44 -1.07
N GLY A 18 7.11 -17.22 -2.11
CA GLY A 18 6.09 -17.79 -3.00
C GLY A 18 5.76 -16.93 -4.22
N SER A 19 4.71 -17.33 -4.95
CA SER A 19 4.39 -16.80 -6.28
C SER A 19 3.55 -15.52 -6.27
N TYR A 20 2.86 -15.20 -5.18
CA TYR A 20 1.94 -14.07 -5.09
C TYR A 20 2.33 -13.10 -3.97
N ARG A 21 2.08 -11.80 -4.18
CA ARG A 21 2.24 -10.74 -3.18
C ARG A 21 0.93 -10.02 -2.95
N LEU A 22 0.55 -9.84 -1.69
CA LEU A 22 -0.62 -9.06 -1.33
C LEU A 22 -0.22 -7.59 -1.12
N LEU A 23 -0.92 -6.68 -1.79
CA LEU A 23 -0.73 -5.23 -1.65
C LEU A 23 -2.01 -4.61 -1.09
N ILE A 24 -1.95 -4.08 0.13
CA ILE A 24 -3.11 -3.46 0.81
C ILE A 24 -3.06 -1.95 0.55
N LEU A 25 -4.16 -1.39 0.03
CA LEU A 25 -4.28 0.03 -0.36
C LEU A 25 -5.43 0.70 0.38
N ASP A 26 -5.26 1.97 0.72
CA ASP A 26 -6.25 2.76 1.45
C ASP A 26 -7.17 3.56 0.53
N GLY A 27 -8.23 2.90 0.07
CA GLY A 27 -9.20 3.52 -0.82
C GLY A 27 -8.74 3.54 -2.28
N HIS A 28 -9.73 3.78 -3.14
CA HIS A 28 -9.64 3.58 -4.57
C HIS A 28 -9.78 4.93 -5.28
N GLU A 29 -8.68 5.51 -5.77
CA GLU A 29 -8.76 6.61 -6.73
C GLU A 29 -9.02 6.03 -8.12
N SER A 30 -10.29 6.09 -8.52
CA SER A 30 -10.89 5.47 -9.71
C SER A 30 -10.36 5.93 -11.06
N HIS A 31 -9.38 6.83 -11.10
CA HIS A 31 -9.01 7.54 -12.33
C HIS A 31 -7.86 6.91 -13.13
N HIS A 32 -7.17 5.87 -12.62
CA HIS A 32 -6.02 5.24 -13.30
C HIS A 32 -5.95 3.70 -13.19
N LEU A 33 -7.10 3.05 -13.02
CA LEU A 33 -7.16 1.65 -12.56
C LEU A 33 -6.67 0.61 -13.58
N THR A 34 -6.90 0.82 -14.88
CA THR A 34 -6.72 -0.24 -15.89
C THR A 34 -5.26 -0.70 -16.01
N ASP A 35 -4.31 0.23 -16.15
CA ASP A 35 -2.89 -0.11 -16.28
C ASP A 35 -2.31 -0.63 -14.96
N PHE A 36 -2.84 -0.14 -13.83
CA PHE A 36 -2.43 -0.57 -12.51
C PHE A 36 -2.85 -2.02 -12.24
N GLU A 37 -4.10 -2.36 -12.52
CA GLU A 37 -4.61 -3.73 -12.38
C GLU A 37 -3.95 -4.70 -13.36
N ALA A 38 -3.74 -4.26 -14.61
CA ALA A 38 -3.01 -5.06 -15.60
C ALA A 38 -1.60 -5.38 -15.12
N TYR A 39 -0.88 -4.39 -14.60
CA TYR A 39 0.47 -4.58 -14.06
C TYR A 39 0.46 -5.49 -12.82
N CYS A 40 -0.48 -5.30 -11.90
CA CYS A 40 -0.66 -6.17 -10.73
C CYS A 40 -0.84 -7.63 -11.18
N LYS A 41 -1.72 -7.88 -12.16
CA LYS A 41 -1.98 -9.22 -12.69
C LYS A 41 -0.74 -9.83 -13.35
N GLU A 42 0.02 -9.06 -14.12
CA GLU A 42 1.27 -9.51 -14.76
C GLU A 42 2.34 -9.90 -13.73
N LYS A 43 2.42 -9.18 -12.61
CA LYS A 43 3.45 -9.37 -11.57
C LYS A 43 3.02 -10.25 -10.40
N ASN A 44 1.88 -10.94 -10.53
CA ASN A 44 1.26 -11.74 -9.46
C ASN A 44 1.08 -10.96 -8.14
N ILE A 45 0.72 -9.68 -8.26
CA ILE A 45 0.37 -8.81 -7.14
C ILE A 45 -1.16 -8.79 -7.01
N ILE A 46 -1.65 -9.07 -5.82
CA ILE A 46 -3.07 -9.04 -5.48
C ILE A 46 -3.34 -7.70 -4.77
N PRO A 47 -3.97 -6.71 -5.41
CA PRO A 47 -4.37 -5.49 -4.73
C PRO A 47 -5.62 -5.74 -3.87
N LEU A 48 -5.57 -5.36 -2.60
CA LEU A 48 -6.68 -5.37 -1.65
C LEU A 48 -6.98 -3.95 -1.22
N TYR A 49 -8.14 -3.43 -1.61
CA TYR A 49 -8.58 -2.09 -1.24
C TYR A 49 -9.34 -2.13 0.09
N MET A 50 -8.90 -1.33 1.06
CA MET A 50 -9.63 -1.16 2.31
C MET A 50 -10.93 -0.38 2.07
N PRO A 51 -12.02 -0.73 2.76
CA PRO A 51 -13.28 -0.01 2.64
C PRO A 51 -13.13 1.46 3.05
N PRO A 52 -13.85 2.37 2.38
CA PRO A 52 -13.82 3.79 2.70
C PRO A 52 -14.18 4.02 4.18
N HIS A 53 -13.57 5.04 4.78
CA HIS A 53 -13.71 5.36 6.21
C HIS A 53 -13.28 4.23 7.17
N SER A 54 -12.43 3.29 6.76
CA SER A 54 -11.86 2.29 7.68
C SER A 54 -10.39 2.54 8.02
N SER A 55 -9.75 3.55 7.40
CA SER A 55 -8.34 3.84 7.60
C SER A 55 -7.97 4.06 9.07
N HIS A 56 -8.74 4.90 9.77
CA HIS A 56 -8.54 5.22 11.19
C HIS A 56 -8.71 4.04 12.17
N LEU A 57 -9.22 2.89 11.72
CA LEU A 57 -9.46 1.70 12.56
C LEU A 57 -8.57 0.53 12.15
N LEU A 58 -8.28 0.39 10.86
CA LEU A 58 -7.65 -0.80 10.29
C LEU A 58 -6.29 -0.54 9.65
N GLN A 59 -5.81 0.70 9.51
CA GLN A 59 -4.46 0.94 8.99
C GLN A 59 -3.42 0.61 10.06
N PRO A 60 -2.67 -0.50 9.90
CA PRO A 60 -1.59 -0.82 10.83
C PRO A 60 -0.48 0.22 10.75
N LEU A 61 -0.38 0.95 9.63
CA LEU A 61 0.60 2.00 9.42
C LEU A 61 0.26 3.27 10.21
N ASP A 62 -1.01 3.67 10.24
CA ASP A 62 -1.46 4.85 11.01
C ASP A 62 -1.36 4.63 12.52
N ILE A 63 -1.78 3.46 13.00
CA ILE A 63 -1.74 3.12 14.44
C ILE A 63 -0.32 2.72 14.87
N GLY A 64 0.39 1.97 14.03
CA GLY A 64 1.68 1.38 14.37
C GLY A 64 2.87 2.31 14.14
N CYS A 65 3.14 2.70 12.89
CA CYS A 65 4.35 3.45 12.53
C CYS A 65 4.16 4.96 12.66
N PHE A 66 3.05 5.48 12.14
CA PHE A 66 2.81 6.92 12.08
C PHE A 66 2.31 7.51 13.39
N GLY A 67 1.59 6.75 14.22
CA GLY A 67 1.17 7.19 15.55
C GLY A 67 2.34 7.62 16.45
N PRO A 68 3.34 6.74 16.70
CA PRO A 68 4.53 7.08 17.45
C PRO A 68 5.35 8.21 16.81
N LEU A 69 5.49 8.20 15.48
CA LEU A 69 6.22 9.24 14.74
C LEU A 69 5.58 10.62 14.94
N LYS A 70 4.25 10.73 14.78
CA LYS A 70 3.50 11.97 14.99
C LYS A 70 3.62 12.48 16.43
N ARG A 71 3.63 11.57 17.41
CA ARG A 71 3.82 11.90 18.83
C ARG A 71 5.25 12.33 19.16
N ALA A 72 6.26 11.79 18.49
CA ALA A 72 7.65 12.23 18.65
C ALA A 72 7.83 13.62 18.04
N TYR A 73 7.35 13.82 16.82
CA TYR A 73 7.43 15.10 16.13
C TYR A 73 6.72 16.22 16.89
N GLY A 74 5.49 15.97 17.38
CA GLY A 74 4.76 16.95 18.19
C GLY A 74 5.37 17.25 19.57
N ARG A 75 6.43 16.55 19.99
CA ARG A 75 7.19 16.85 21.22
C ARG A 75 8.42 17.73 20.96
N GLU A 76 8.85 17.89 19.71
CA GLU A 76 9.94 18.78 19.31
C GLU A 76 9.45 20.19 18.91
N ILE A 77 8.14 20.46 18.97
CA ILE A 77 7.52 21.75 18.68
C ILE A 77 7.08 22.43 19.97
#